data_AF-A0AAU1F8B1-F1
#
_entry.id   AF-A0AAU1F8B1-F1
#
_cell.length_a   1.000
_cell.length_b   1.000
_cell.length_c   1.000
_cell.angle_alpha   90.00
_cell.angle_beta   90.00
_cell.angle_gamma   90.00
#
_symmetry.space_group_name_H-M   'P 1'
#
loop_
_entity.id
_entity.type
_entity.pdbx_description
1 polymer ?
#
loop_
_entity_poly.entity_id
_entity_poly.type
_entity_poly.pdbx_seq_one_letter_code
_entity_poly.pdbx_strand_id
1 'polypeptide(L)'
;MLHGLREQAATATGEAGDTPLTDLQTQHTTLTAELTDALDRAGDQGTVQEELLALDSEHTAQTQQHSTATAGLSARNAHYDTLTQQLTELTAKLTAARGTHPTVAAHADELTRTADRLEEAAEASRSLAAAVQTLTHRTEQATRAAKDQGFDTLALAQRALLGDEDLRAIEEEITQWREACAAHTAVLGNPELQQAAAQPAADLDAATAARAAADDQHAEAAAAASAAHTRSQALTALATGLGDAVQRLELLEQAHLTARHLAELITGNSPSARVRMQLEAYVLAARLEEVVTAANTRLHLMSEGRYTLSHSDDQAARGARSGLGLEITDSWTGRPRKTDTLSGGESFFASLSLALGLADVVTHEAGGNPLDTLFIDEGFGTLDEDTLHKVLDVLDSLRAHDRTVGVISHVPELRRRITHRLHVRKDPAGSTFAHLTAAAE
;
A
#
# COMPACT_ATOMS: atom_id res chain seq x y z
N MET A 1 139.86 -139.15 -157.89
CA MET A 1 140.21 -139.58 -156.53
C MET A 1 141.19 -138.66 -155.78
N LEU A 2 141.87 -137.69 -156.40
CA LEU A 2 142.92 -136.91 -155.70
C LEU A 2 142.91 -135.39 -155.95
N HIS A 3 142.02 -134.88 -156.81
CA HIS A 3 141.97 -133.44 -157.13
C HIS A 3 140.88 -132.69 -156.36
N GLY A 4 139.78 -133.36 -156.03
CA GLY A 4 138.70 -132.85 -155.18
C GLY A 4 139.04 -132.70 -153.69
N LEU A 5 140.32 -132.72 -153.32
CA LEU A 5 140.79 -132.54 -151.94
C LEU A 5 141.98 -131.56 -151.84
N ARG A 6 142.41 -130.94 -152.95
CA ARG A 6 143.52 -129.96 -152.97
C ARG A 6 143.09 -128.52 -153.29
N GLU A 7 142.06 -128.30 -154.10
CA GLU A 7 141.58 -126.92 -154.36
C GLU A 7 140.73 -126.39 -153.20
N GLN A 8 140.00 -127.31 -152.54
CA GLN A 8 139.40 -127.09 -151.21
C GLN A 8 140.45 -126.83 -150.11
N ALA A 9 141.74 -127.03 -150.40
CA ALA A 9 142.84 -126.76 -149.47
C ALA A 9 143.60 -125.45 -149.78
N ALA A 10 143.39 -124.81 -150.95
CA ALA A 10 144.06 -123.55 -151.34
C ALA A 10 143.16 -122.30 -151.16
N THR A 11 141.85 -122.40 -151.42
CA THR A 11 140.91 -121.30 -151.10
C THR A 11 140.62 -121.21 -149.59
N ALA A 12 140.84 -122.30 -148.86
CA ALA A 12 140.86 -122.31 -147.40
C ALA A 12 142.08 -121.56 -146.81
N THR A 13 143.11 -121.26 -147.61
CA THR A 13 144.33 -120.58 -147.15
C THR A 13 144.37 -119.08 -147.47
N GLY A 14 143.35 -118.51 -148.13
CA GLY A 14 143.29 -117.09 -148.52
C GLY A 14 142.31 -116.21 -147.73
N GLU A 15 141.19 -116.76 -147.27
CA GLU A 15 140.19 -115.98 -146.50
C GLU A 15 140.29 -116.18 -144.98
N ALA A 16 141.38 -116.81 -144.55
CA ALA A 16 141.90 -116.66 -143.20
C ALA A 16 142.65 -115.31 -143.12
N GLY A 17 142.06 -114.32 -142.42
CA GLY A 17 142.73 -113.08 -142.03
C GLY A 17 143.05 -113.05 -140.52
N ASP A 18 144.25 -112.58 -140.18
CA ASP A 18 144.98 -112.64 -138.89
C ASP A 18 144.34 -111.94 -137.66
N THR A 19 143.07 -112.19 -137.35
CA THR A 19 142.52 -111.80 -136.03
C THR A 19 142.02 -113.02 -135.26
N PRO A 20 142.59 -113.32 -134.09
CA PRO A 20 142.33 -114.55 -133.35
C PRO A 20 140.92 -114.58 -132.74
N LEU A 21 140.37 -115.78 -132.60
CA LEU A 21 139.04 -116.08 -132.07
C LEU A 21 138.77 -115.48 -130.66
N THR A 22 139.82 -115.26 -129.87
CA THR A 22 139.76 -114.58 -128.57
C THR A 22 139.40 -113.11 -128.69
N ASP A 23 139.81 -112.42 -129.74
CA ASP A 23 139.49 -111.01 -129.96
C ASP A 23 138.06 -110.82 -130.49
N LEU A 24 137.57 -111.78 -131.30
CA LEU A 24 136.17 -111.83 -131.76
C LEU A 24 135.19 -112.17 -130.62
N GLN A 25 135.60 -112.99 -129.64
CA GLN A 25 134.80 -113.22 -128.44
C GLN A 25 134.80 -112.00 -127.51
N THR A 26 135.93 -111.29 -127.40
CA THR A 26 136.01 -110.08 -126.58
C THR A 26 135.16 -108.95 -127.17
N GLN A 27 135.19 -108.74 -128.49
CA GLN A 27 134.38 -107.71 -129.16
C GLN A 27 132.87 -107.99 -129.10
N HIS A 28 132.43 -109.25 -129.22
CA HIS A 28 131.02 -109.60 -129.04
C HIS A 28 130.54 -109.36 -127.59
N THR A 29 131.39 -109.61 -126.60
CA THR A 29 131.04 -109.40 -125.19
C THR A 29 130.96 -107.91 -124.83
N THR A 30 131.86 -107.08 -125.38
CA THR A 30 131.86 -105.63 -125.16
C THR A 30 130.65 -104.95 -125.81
N LEU A 31 130.33 -105.28 -127.06
CA LEU A 31 129.18 -104.67 -127.76
C LEU A 31 127.82 -105.12 -127.21
N THR A 32 127.73 -106.33 -126.63
CA THR A 32 126.50 -106.78 -125.96
C THR A 32 126.32 -106.13 -124.58
N ALA A 33 127.43 -105.81 -123.88
CA ALA A 33 127.38 -105.05 -122.63
C ALA A 33 126.97 -103.58 -122.86
N GLU A 34 127.45 -102.95 -123.93
CA GLU A 34 127.09 -101.56 -124.27
C GLU A 34 125.61 -101.41 -124.70
N LEU A 35 125.02 -102.44 -125.33
CA LEU A 35 123.59 -102.43 -125.67
C LEU A 35 122.68 -102.60 -124.43
N THR A 36 123.17 -103.30 -123.40
CA THR A 36 122.38 -103.54 -122.17
C THR A 36 122.39 -102.32 -121.24
N ASP A 37 123.54 -101.63 -121.13
CA ASP A 37 123.69 -100.41 -120.33
C ASP A 37 122.97 -99.19 -120.94
N ALA A 38 122.72 -99.18 -122.25
CA ALA A 38 121.94 -98.15 -122.92
C ALA A 38 120.41 -98.33 -122.75
N LEU A 39 119.92 -99.56 -122.52
CA LEU A 39 118.50 -99.84 -122.33
C LEU A 39 118.05 -99.67 -120.86
N ASP A 40 118.91 -99.89 -119.87
CA ASP A 40 118.58 -99.62 -118.46
C ASP A 40 118.50 -98.11 -118.14
N ARG A 41 119.30 -97.27 -118.81
CA ARG A 41 119.26 -95.81 -118.60
C ARG A 41 118.02 -95.11 -119.19
N ALA A 42 117.25 -95.78 -120.07
CA ALA A 42 116.02 -95.23 -120.63
C ALA A 42 114.76 -95.54 -119.79
N GLY A 43 114.83 -96.45 -118.81
CA GLY A 43 113.71 -96.83 -117.94
C GLY A 43 113.43 -95.85 -116.78
N ASP A 44 114.42 -95.07 -116.35
CA ASP A 44 114.36 -94.29 -115.10
C ASP A 44 113.83 -92.85 -115.25
N GLN A 45 113.34 -92.42 -116.41
CA GLN A 45 112.77 -91.07 -116.59
C GLN A 45 111.36 -90.89 -116.00
N GLY A 46 110.62 -91.97 -115.72
CA GLY A 46 109.25 -91.89 -115.19
C GLY A 46 109.16 -91.54 -113.71
N THR A 47 110.11 -92.01 -112.89
CA THR A 47 110.08 -91.86 -111.43
C THR A 47 110.52 -90.48 -110.93
N VAL A 48 111.39 -89.78 -111.67
CA VAL A 48 111.90 -88.46 -111.28
C VAL A 48 110.87 -87.33 -111.48
N GLN A 49 109.89 -87.51 -112.37
CA GLN A 49 108.87 -86.49 -112.66
C GLN A 49 107.76 -86.43 -111.59
N GLU A 50 107.42 -87.55 -110.95
CA GLU A 50 106.40 -87.60 -109.89
C GLU A 50 106.88 -86.98 -108.57
N GLU A 51 108.15 -87.17 -108.20
CA GLU A 51 108.73 -86.57 -106.98
C GLU A 51 108.77 -85.03 -107.03
N LEU A 52 108.96 -84.45 -108.21
CA LEU A 52 109.06 -82.99 -108.38
C LEU A 52 107.70 -82.29 -108.21
N LEU A 53 106.60 -82.94 -108.64
CA LEU A 53 105.23 -82.43 -108.45
C LEU A 53 104.78 -82.52 -106.98
N ALA A 54 105.22 -83.55 -106.25
CA ALA A 54 104.92 -83.67 -104.82
C ALA A 54 105.57 -82.54 -104.01
N LEU A 55 106.85 -82.24 -104.25
CA LEU A 55 107.58 -81.19 -103.53
C LEU A 55 107.00 -79.78 -103.77
N ASP A 56 106.56 -79.48 -105.00
CA ASP A 56 106.01 -78.15 -105.35
C ASP A 56 104.65 -77.89 -104.67
N SER A 57 103.85 -78.97 -104.49
CA SER A 57 102.59 -78.90 -103.74
C SER A 57 102.81 -78.62 -102.25
N GLU A 58 103.88 -79.17 -101.65
CA GLU A 58 104.21 -78.95 -100.24
C GLU A 58 104.73 -77.54 -99.98
N HIS A 59 105.58 -76.99 -100.87
CA HIS A 59 106.08 -75.62 -100.77
C HIS A 59 104.94 -74.58 -100.85
N THR A 60 103.95 -74.83 -101.72
CA THR A 60 102.78 -73.97 -101.86
C THR A 60 101.93 -73.95 -100.58
N ALA A 61 101.74 -75.12 -99.94
CA ALA A 61 100.98 -75.23 -98.69
C ALA A 61 101.65 -74.48 -97.51
N GLN A 62 102.97 -74.60 -97.36
CA GLN A 62 103.72 -73.91 -96.29
C GLN A 62 103.70 -72.38 -96.45
N THR A 63 103.79 -71.88 -97.68
CA THR A 63 103.75 -70.44 -97.97
C THR A 63 102.40 -69.82 -97.57
N GLN A 64 101.29 -70.56 -97.78
CA GLN A 64 99.96 -70.08 -97.42
C GLN A 64 99.73 -70.04 -95.89
N GLN A 65 100.31 -70.98 -95.13
CA GLN A 65 100.26 -70.98 -93.67
C GLN A 65 101.00 -69.79 -93.06
N HIS A 66 102.17 -69.43 -93.61
CA HIS A 66 102.95 -68.28 -93.13
C HIS A 66 102.21 -66.95 -93.34
N SER A 67 101.52 -66.78 -94.48
CA SER A 67 100.76 -65.55 -94.76
C SER A 67 99.56 -65.39 -93.82
N THR A 68 98.86 -66.48 -93.47
CA THR A 68 97.73 -66.43 -92.52
C THR A 68 98.16 -66.09 -91.11
N ALA A 69 99.29 -66.66 -90.64
CA ALA A 69 99.82 -66.34 -89.31
C ALA A 69 100.26 -64.87 -89.19
N THR A 70 100.88 -64.32 -90.23
CA THR A 70 101.35 -62.92 -90.25
C THR A 70 100.17 -61.92 -90.23
N ALA A 71 99.10 -62.20 -90.98
CA ALA A 71 97.88 -61.39 -90.95
C ALA A 71 97.20 -61.42 -89.56
N GLY A 72 97.19 -62.57 -88.88
CA GLY A 72 96.63 -62.70 -87.53
C GLY A 72 97.38 -61.90 -86.45
N LEU A 73 98.70 -61.78 -86.56
CA LEU A 73 99.52 -60.97 -85.64
C LEU A 73 99.25 -59.47 -85.79
N SER A 74 99.15 -59.00 -87.04
CA SER A 74 98.84 -57.59 -87.35
C SER A 74 97.48 -57.15 -86.79
N ALA A 75 96.46 -57.99 -86.92
CA ALA A 75 95.12 -57.71 -86.40
C ALA A 75 95.09 -57.58 -84.86
N ARG A 76 95.86 -58.40 -84.13
CA ARG A 76 95.94 -58.32 -82.66
C ARG A 76 96.67 -57.06 -82.18
N ASN A 77 97.75 -56.66 -82.86
CA ASN A 77 98.46 -55.43 -82.50
C ASN A 77 97.58 -54.18 -82.72
N ALA A 78 96.84 -54.12 -83.83
CA ALA A 78 95.89 -53.03 -84.06
C ALA A 78 94.80 -52.94 -82.97
N HIS A 79 94.34 -54.10 -82.46
CA HIS A 79 93.37 -54.14 -81.37
C HIS A 79 93.97 -53.68 -80.02
N TYR A 80 95.24 -54.03 -79.75
CA TYR A 80 95.96 -53.57 -78.57
C TYR A 80 96.18 -52.05 -78.58
N ASP A 81 96.53 -51.48 -79.73
CA ASP A 81 96.71 -50.04 -79.89
C ASP A 81 95.39 -49.28 -79.67
N THR A 82 94.29 -49.81 -80.20
CA THR A 82 92.94 -49.23 -80.01
C THR A 82 92.53 -49.23 -78.54
N LEU A 83 92.72 -50.36 -77.84
CA LEU A 83 92.43 -50.46 -76.40
C LEU A 83 93.31 -49.53 -75.57
N THR A 84 94.58 -49.38 -75.95
CA THR A 84 95.51 -48.47 -75.27
C THR A 84 95.05 -47.02 -75.42
N GLN A 85 94.63 -46.62 -76.63
CA GLN A 85 94.09 -45.27 -76.89
C GLN A 85 92.80 -44.99 -76.11
N GLN A 86 91.89 -45.98 -76.02
CA GLN A 86 90.67 -45.86 -75.22
C GLN A 86 90.98 -45.70 -73.72
N LEU A 87 92.00 -46.42 -73.23
CA LEU A 87 92.40 -46.34 -71.83
C LEU A 87 93.02 -44.98 -71.50
N THR A 88 93.84 -44.41 -72.37
CA THR A 88 94.35 -43.03 -72.20
C THR A 88 93.23 -42.00 -72.24
N GLU A 89 92.26 -42.12 -73.16
CA GLU A 89 91.13 -41.19 -73.23
C GLU A 89 90.24 -41.26 -71.98
N LEU A 90 89.89 -42.47 -71.53
CA LEU A 90 89.11 -42.66 -70.29
C LEU A 90 89.86 -42.15 -69.06
N THR A 91 91.17 -42.38 -68.99
CA THR A 91 92.01 -41.87 -67.89
C THR A 91 92.05 -40.35 -67.89
N ALA A 92 92.16 -39.70 -69.05
CA ALA A 92 92.11 -38.25 -69.16
C ALA A 92 90.75 -37.68 -68.72
N LYS A 93 89.63 -38.29 -69.15
CA LYS A 93 88.27 -37.90 -68.74
C LYS A 93 88.06 -38.06 -67.24
N LEU A 94 88.51 -39.17 -66.64
CA LEU A 94 88.43 -39.39 -65.20
C LEU A 94 89.31 -38.40 -64.41
N THR A 95 90.49 -38.05 -64.92
CA THR A 95 91.38 -37.07 -64.28
C THR A 95 90.76 -35.67 -64.32
N ALA A 96 90.19 -35.27 -65.46
CA ALA A 96 89.49 -33.99 -65.60
C ALA A 96 88.24 -33.92 -64.72
N ALA A 97 87.41 -34.97 -64.69
CA ALA A 97 86.20 -35.01 -63.85
C ALA A 97 86.53 -35.08 -62.34
N ARG A 98 87.68 -35.62 -61.97
CA ARG A 98 88.15 -35.68 -60.59
C ARG A 98 88.78 -34.35 -60.11
N GLY A 99 89.34 -33.58 -61.02
CA GLY A 99 90.08 -32.36 -60.69
C GLY A 99 91.20 -32.64 -59.69
N THR A 100 91.20 -31.92 -58.57
CA THR A 100 92.16 -32.06 -57.45
C THR A 100 91.73 -33.06 -56.37
N HIS A 101 90.54 -33.68 -56.50
CA HIS A 101 89.99 -34.58 -55.49
C HIS A 101 90.52 -36.02 -55.64
N PRO A 102 90.38 -36.91 -54.63
CA PRO A 102 90.83 -38.29 -54.75
C PRO A 102 89.96 -39.15 -55.67
N THR A 103 88.67 -38.85 -55.82
CA THR A 103 87.71 -39.53 -56.72
C THR A 103 86.74 -38.52 -57.34
N VAL A 104 86.08 -38.89 -58.45
CA VAL A 104 85.02 -38.06 -59.08
C VAL A 104 83.84 -37.87 -58.12
N ALA A 105 83.48 -38.90 -57.34
CA ALA A 105 82.43 -38.81 -56.32
C ALA A 105 82.77 -37.76 -55.24
N ALA A 106 84.01 -37.72 -54.77
CA ALA A 106 84.44 -36.71 -53.79
C ALA A 106 84.39 -35.28 -54.35
N HIS A 107 84.65 -35.09 -55.65
CA HIS A 107 84.48 -33.79 -56.30
C HIS A 107 83.00 -33.41 -56.40
N ALA A 108 82.13 -34.36 -56.78
CA ALA A 108 80.68 -34.14 -56.83
C ALA A 108 80.10 -33.79 -55.45
N ASP A 109 80.47 -34.51 -54.39
CA ASP A 109 80.01 -34.24 -53.02
C ASP A 109 80.44 -32.86 -52.51
N GLU A 110 81.65 -32.39 -52.87
CA GLU A 110 82.10 -31.03 -52.54
C GLU A 110 81.30 -29.97 -53.29
N LEU A 111 81.03 -30.19 -54.59
CA LEU A 111 80.22 -29.28 -55.39
C LEU A 111 78.78 -29.22 -54.86
N THR A 112 78.18 -30.35 -54.50
CA THR A 112 76.84 -30.41 -53.89
C THR A 112 76.81 -29.68 -52.55
N ARG A 113 77.75 -29.96 -51.63
CA ARG A 113 77.83 -29.23 -50.35
C ARG A 113 78.00 -27.73 -50.52
N THR A 114 78.75 -27.32 -51.55
CA THR A 114 78.94 -25.89 -51.84
C THR A 114 77.65 -25.28 -52.41
N ALA A 115 76.93 -26.00 -53.28
CA ALA A 115 75.63 -25.58 -53.80
C ALA A 115 74.60 -25.43 -52.68
N ASP A 116 74.49 -26.40 -51.78
CA ASP A 116 73.57 -26.36 -50.64
C ASP A 116 73.83 -25.14 -49.74
N ARG A 117 75.10 -24.86 -49.42
CA ARG A 117 75.49 -23.68 -48.63
C ARG A 117 75.15 -22.36 -49.34
N LEU A 118 75.31 -22.31 -50.66
CA LEU A 118 74.96 -21.12 -51.44
C LEU A 118 73.44 -20.93 -51.52
N GLU A 119 72.67 -22.02 -51.58
CA GLU A 119 71.21 -21.98 -51.55
C GLU A 119 70.67 -21.49 -50.20
N GLU A 120 71.20 -22.02 -49.09
CA GLU A 120 70.88 -21.55 -47.73
C GLU A 120 71.20 -20.06 -47.56
N ALA A 121 72.38 -19.62 -48.01
CA ALA A 121 72.79 -18.22 -47.95
C ALA A 121 71.88 -17.32 -48.81
N ALA A 122 71.48 -17.78 -49.99
CA ALA A 122 70.57 -17.04 -50.87
C ALA A 122 69.17 -16.91 -50.25
N GLU A 123 68.66 -17.95 -49.59
CA GLU A 123 67.37 -17.91 -48.91
C GLU A 123 67.39 -16.98 -47.69
N ALA A 124 68.43 -17.06 -46.87
CA ALA A 124 68.61 -16.13 -45.74
C ALA A 124 68.67 -14.66 -46.21
N SER A 125 69.35 -14.39 -47.33
CA SER A 125 69.40 -13.06 -47.93
C SER A 125 68.04 -12.58 -48.42
N ARG A 126 67.25 -13.45 -49.07
CA ARG A 126 65.86 -13.15 -49.48
C ARG A 126 64.96 -12.85 -48.29
N SER A 127 65.02 -13.66 -47.23
CA SER A 127 64.25 -13.43 -46.01
C SER A 127 64.61 -12.10 -45.34
N LEU A 128 65.90 -11.75 -45.27
CA LEU A 128 66.33 -10.48 -44.72
C LEU A 128 65.80 -9.30 -45.55
N ALA A 129 65.86 -9.39 -46.88
CA ALA A 129 65.34 -8.35 -47.76
C ALA A 129 63.82 -8.16 -47.58
N ALA A 130 63.06 -9.24 -47.47
CA ALA A 130 61.61 -9.18 -47.22
C ALA A 130 61.28 -8.57 -45.84
N ALA A 131 62.04 -8.92 -44.80
CA ALA A 131 61.87 -8.35 -43.46
C ALA A 131 62.17 -6.85 -43.44
N VAL A 132 63.23 -6.41 -44.13
CA VAL A 132 63.58 -4.98 -44.27
C VAL A 132 62.47 -4.23 -45.00
N GLN A 133 61.97 -4.75 -46.12
CA GLN A 133 60.86 -4.13 -46.85
C GLN A 133 59.60 -4.01 -45.99
N THR A 134 59.28 -5.07 -45.23
CA THR A 134 58.12 -5.06 -44.32
C THR A 134 58.30 -4.02 -43.22
N LEU A 135 59.49 -3.91 -42.62
CA LEU A 135 59.79 -2.91 -41.61
C LEU A 135 59.67 -1.50 -42.16
N THR A 136 60.24 -1.23 -43.35
CA THR A 136 60.12 0.07 -44.03
C THR A 136 58.65 0.41 -44.27
N HIS A 137 57.88 -0.51 -44.84
CA HIS A 137 56.46 -0.27 -45.12
C HIS A 137 55.64 0.00 -43.85
N ARG A 138 55.85 -0.78 -42.78
CA ARG A 138 55.17 -0.58 -41.49
C ARG A 138 55.57 0.75 -40.83
N THR A 139 56.84 1.13 -40.94
CA THR A 139 57.33 2.41 -40.40
C THR A 139 56.75 3.59 -41.16
N GLU A 140 56.65 3.50 -42.49
CA GLU A 140 55.99 4.51 -43.32
C GLU A 140 54.50 4.64 -43.00
N GLN A 141 53.80 3.50 -42.88
CA GLN A 141 52.38 3.49 -42.48
C GLN A 141 52.17 4.15 -41.11
N ALA A 142 52.98 3.78 -40.12
CA ALA A 142 52.90 4.36 -38.78
C ALA A 142 53.23 5.86 -38.79
N THR A 143 54.24 6.28 -39.57
CA THR A 143 54.61 7.70 -39.70
C THR A 143 53.51 8.51 -40.38
N ARG A 144 52.85 7.94 -41.39
CA ARG A 144 51.73 8.59 -42.07
C ARG A 144 50.51 8.73 -41.15
N ALA A 145 50.15 7.66 -40.44
CA ALA A 145 49.07 7.71 -39.45
C ALA A 145 49.34 8.74 -38.34
N ALA A 146 50.60 8.84 -37.87
CA ALA A 146 51.01 9.88 -36.92
C ALA A 146 50.80 11.29 -37.49
N LYS A 147 51.18 11.53 -38.75
CA LYS A 147 50.98 12.83 -39.43
C LYS A 147 49.51 13.16 -39.67
N ASP A 148 48.69 12.19 -40.06
CA ASP A 148 47.25 12.38 -40.27
C ASP A 148 46.54 12.81 -38.97
N GLN A 149 47.07 12.42 -37.81
CA GLN A 149 46.63 12.84 -36.48
C GLN A 149 47.36 14.09 -35.95
N GLY A 150 48.18 14.75 -36.77
CA GLY A 150 48.84 16.02 -36.44
C GLY A 150 50.21 15.91 -35.76
N PHE A 151 50.83 14.72 -35.69
CA PHE A 151 52.19 14.57 -35.17
C PHE A 151 53.25 14.66 -36.28
N ASP A 152 54.23 15.55 -36.11
CA ASP A 152 55.30 15.73 -37.11
C ASP A 152 56.20 14.49 -37.29
N THR A 153 56.38 13.71 -36.23
CA THR A 153 57.22 12.49 -36.23
C THR A 153 56.58 11.35 -35.46
N LEU A 154 56.90 10.11 -35.86
CA LEU A 154 56.42 8.90 -35.16
C LEU A 154 56.85 8.86 -33.68
N ALA A 155 58.03 9.38 -33.35
CA ALA A 155 58.53 9.43 -31.98
C ALA A 155 57.70 10.36 -31.08
N LEU A 156 57.17 11.46 -31.62
CA LEU A 156 56.26 12.34 -30.87
C LEU A 156 54.91 11.65 -30.62
N ALA A 157 54.38 10.92 -31.61
CA ALA A 157 53.16 10.13 -31.43
C ALA A 157 53.34 9.03 -30.38
N GLN A 158 54.48 8.34 -30.35
CA GLN A 158 54.79 7.34 -29.32
C GLN A 158 54.90 7.93 -27.92
N ARG A 159 55.44 9.15 -27.77
CA ARG A 159 55.52 9.84 -26.48
C ARG A 159 54.17 10.38 -26.00
N ALA A 160 53.27 10.67 -26.92
CA ALA A 160 51.91 11.11 -26.65
C ALA A 160 50.93 9.94 -26.49
N LEU A 161 51.40 8.69 -26.61
CA LEU A 161 50.59 7.51 -26.38
C LEU A 161 50.30 7.41 -24.87
N LEU A 162 49.08 7.76 -24.50
CA LEU A 162 48.58 7.52 -23.15
C LEU A 162 48.16 6.05 -23.02
N GLY A 163 48.25 5.53 -21.79
CA GLY A 163 47.67 4.23 -21.47
C GLY A 163 46.15 4.26 -21.62
N ASP A 164 45.55 3.11 -21.92
CA ASP A 164 44.09 2.98 -22.08
C ASP A 164 43.32 3.47 -20.83
N GLU A 165 43.90 3.33 -19.62
CA GLU A 165 43.30 3.83 -18.38
C GLU A 165 43.32 5.36 -18.28
N ASP A 166 44.46 6.00 -18.60
CA ASP A 166 44.58 7.46 -18.57
C ASP A 166 43.70 8.12 -19.64
N LEU A 167 43.61 7.50 -20.83
CA LEU A 167 42.74 7.99 -21.90
C LEU A 167 41.27 7.93 -21.48
N ARG A 168 40.83 6.82 -20.88
CA ARG A 168 39.45 6.68 -20.37
C ARG A 168 39.14 7.70 -19.28
N ALA A 169 40.07 7.94 -18.36
CA ALA A 169 39.88 8.92 -17.30
C ALA A 169 39.68 10.33 -17.86
N ILE A 170 40.50 10.73 -18.84
CA ILE A 170 40.38 12.04 -19.52
C ILE A 170 39.08 12.12 -20.33
N GLU A 171 38.70 11.06 -21.04
CA GLU A 171 37.44 11.02 -21.80
C GLU A 171 36.22 11.14 -20.87
N GLU A 172 36.26 10.50 -19.70
CA GLU A 172 35.22 10.59 -18.70
C GLU A 172 35.14 12.01 -18.11
N GLU A 173 36.27 12.62 -17.77
CA GLU A 173 36.33 14.01 -17.29
C GLU A 173 35.78 15.01 -18.32
N ILE A 174 36.15 14.85 -19.59
CA ILE A 174 35.61 15.67 -20.70
C ILE A 174 34.10 15.48 -20.82
N THR A 175 33.62 14.24 -20.68
CA THR A 175 32.19 13.93 -20.78
C THR A 175 31.42 14.58 -19.63
N GLN A 176 31.88 14.42 -18.39
CA GLN A 176 31.28 15.05 -17.21
C GLN A 176 31.28 16.57 -17.32
N TRP A 177 32.37 17.17 -17.78
CA TRP A 177 32.44 18.62 -17.98
C TRP A 177 31.44 19.09 -19.05
N ARG A 178 31.32 18.36 -20.18
CA ARG A 178 30.34 18.68 -21.24
C ARG A 178 28.90 18.57 -20.74
N GLU A 179 28.59 17.55 -19.96
CA GLU A 179 27.26 17.37 -19.35
C GLU A 179 26.94 18.50 -18.36
N ALA A 180 27.89 18.86 -17.49
CA ALA A 180 27.74 19.97 -16.56
C ALA A 180 27.54 21.30 -17.29
N CYS A 181 28.33 21.58 -18.32
CA CYS A 181 28.15 22.76 -19.16
C CYS A 181 26.77 22.76 -19.82
N ALA A 182 26.32 21.65 -20.41
CA ALA A 182 25.00 21.56 -21.03
C ALA A 182 23.87 21.80 -20.02
N ALA A 183 23.97 21.23 -18.81
CA ALA A 183 23.00 21.43 -17.74
C ALA A 183 22.95 22.90 -17.29
N HIS A 184 24.10 23.53 -17.04
CA HIS A 184 24.17 24.94 -16.65
C HIS A 184 23.69 25.87 -17.77
N THR A 185 24.04 25.60 -19.02
CA THR A 185 23.54 26.35 -20.17
C THR A 185 22.02 26.20 -20.33
N ALA A 186 21.46 25.01 -20.08
CA ALA A 186 20.00 24.81 -20.11
C ALA A 186 19.30 25.59 -18.99
N VAL A 187 19.85 25.60 -17.78
CA VAL A 187 19.31 26.40 -16.66
C VAL A 187 19.39 27.90 -16.96
N LEU A 188 20.54 28.39 -17.44
CA LEU A 188 20.71 29.79 -17.82
C LEU A 188 19.90 30.18 -19.07
N GLY A 189 19.55 29.22 -19.91
CA GLY A 189 18.68 29.37 -21.07
C GLY A 189 17.19 29.36 -20.72
N ASN A 190 16.80 29.08 -19.47
CA ASN A 190 15.41 29.13 -19.05
C ASN A 190 14.91 30.59 -19.13
N PRO A 191 13.90 30.88 -19.98
CA PRO A 191 13.41 32.24 -20.18
C PRO A 191 12.83 32.85 -18.90
N GLU A 192 12.27 32.05 -17.98
CA GLU A 192 11.75 32.54 -16.70
C GLU A 192 12.88 33.02 -15.78
N LEU A 193 14.01 32.31 -15.74
CA LEU A 193 15.18 32.71 -14.97
C LEU A 193 15.85 33.96 -15.56
N GLN A 194 15.92 34.08 -16.89
CA GLN A 194 16.42 35.28 -17.54
C GLN A 194 15.52 36.50 -17.28
N GLN A 195 14.20 36.31 -17.33
CA GLN A 195 13.25 37.36 -16.98
C GLN A 195 13.35 37.76 -15.50
N ALA A 196 13.52 36.80 -14.60
CA ALA A 196 13.71 37.06 -13.16
C ALA A 196 15.04 37.78 -12.89
N ALA A 197 16.13 37.41 -13.56
CA ALA A 197 17.43 38.06 -13.42
C ALA A 197 17.46 39.48 -14.01
N ALA A 198 16.60 39.77 -14.99
CA ALA A 198 16.44 41.10 -15.58
C ALA A 198 15.60 42.05 -14.69
N GLN A 199 14.89 41.52 -13.68
CA GLN A 199 14.20 42.34 -12.70
C GLN A 199 15.20 42.90 -11.68
N PRO A 200 14.93 44.09 -11.10
CA PRO A 200 15.71 44.58 -9.98
C PRO A 200 15.69 43.57 -8.83
N ALA A 201 16.80 43.48 -8.09
CA ALA A 201 16.91 42.59 -6.95
C ALA A 201 15.71 42.79 -6.01
N ALA A 202 15.02 41.70 -5.68
CA ALA A 202 13.88 41.76 -4.79
C ALA A 202 14.32 42.30 -3.43
N ASP A 203 13.62 43.32 -2.94
CA ASP A 203 13.82 43.86 -1.60
C ASP A 203 13.19 42.88 -0.59
N LEU A 204 14.00 41.92 -0.16
CA LEU A 204 13.62 40.90 0.81
C LEU A 204 13.22 41.52 2.15
N ASP A 205 13.85 42.62 2.54
CA ASP A 205 13.55 43.29 3.81
C ASP A 205 12.18 43.96 3.74
N ALA A 206 11.86 44.63 2.64
CA ALA A 206 10.52 45.18 2.43
C ALA A 206 9.44 44.08 2.33
N ALA A 207 9.70 42.98 1.63
CA ALA A 207 8.76 41.87 1.48
C ALA A 207 8.52 41.13 2.81
N THR A 208 9.58 40.91 3.60
CA THR A 208 9.46 40.29 4.92
C THR A 208 8.76 41.21 5.91
N ALA A 209 9.03 42.51 5.90
CA ALA A 209 8.30 43.49 6.70
C ALA A 209 6.82 43.57 6.32
N ALA A 210 6.49 43.58 5.02
CA ALA A 210 5.11 43.59 4.53
C ALA A 210 4.36 42.32 4.94
N ARG A 211 5.01 41.15 4.87
CA ARG A 211 4.45 39.90 5.35
C ARG A 211 4.19 39.92 6.86
N ALA A 212 5.17 40.36 7.65
CA ALA A 212 5.01 40.46 9.11
C ALA A 212 3.83 41.38 9.47
N ALA A 213 3.72 42.54 8.82
CA ALA A 213 2.60 43.46 9.04
C ALA A 213 1.24 42.82 8.64
N ALA A 214 1.19 42.05 7.55
CA ALA A 214 -0.02 41.34 7.14
C ALA A 214 -0.39 40.22 8.11
N ASP A 215 0.61 39.48 8.63
CA ASP A 215 0.42 38.42 9.62
C ASP A 215 -0.12 39.00 10.94
N ASP A 216 0.42 40.14 11.39
CA ASP A 216 -0.06 40.87 12.59
C ASP A 216 -1.50 41.36 12.40
N GLN A 217 -1.83 41.96 11.26
CA GLN A 217 -3.19 42.40 10.94
C GLN A 217 -4.18 41.23 10.89
N HIS A 218 -3.76 40.10 10.31
CA HIS A 218 -4.57 38.89 10.28
C HIS A 218 -4.81 38.34 11.70
N ALA A 219 -3.78 38.30 12.54
CA ALA A 219 -3.90 37.86 13.92
C ALA A 219 -4.86 38.74 14.73
N GLU A 220 -4.78 40.06 14.58
CA GLU A 220 -5.68 41.01 15.25
C GLU A 220 -7.14 40.84 14.78
N ALA A 221 -7.35 40.74 13.46
CA ALA A 221 -8.68 40.53 12.90
C ALA A 221 -9.29 39.18 13.34
N ALA A 222 -8.50 38.11 13.36
CA ALA A 222 -8.94 36.79 13.81
C ALA A 222 -9.30 36.79 15.30
N ALA A 223 -8.49 37.45 16.14
CA ALA A 223 -8.78 37.59 17.56
C ALA A 223 -10.08 38.38 17.80
N ALA A 224 -10.28 39.50 17.09
CA ALA A 224 -11.49 40.30 17.16
C ALA A 224 -12.74 39.51 16.72
N ALA A 225 -12.65 38.75 15.62
CA ALA A 225 -13.73 37.91 15.13
C ALA A 225 -14.11 36.80 16.14
N SER A 226 -13.11 36.12 16.71
CA SER A 226 -13.32 35.09 17.74
C SER A 226 -13.98 35.67 19.00
N ALA A 227 -13.53 36.83 19.46
CA ALA A 227 -14.11 37.53 20.60
C ALA A 227 -15.56 37.94 20.33
N ALA A 228 -15.86 38.46 19.14
CA ALA A 228 -17.21 38.84 18.73
C ALA A 228 -18.13 37.61 18.66
N HIS A 229 -17.64 36.49 18.11
CA HIS A 229 -18.40 35.24 18.05
C HIS A 229 -18.75 34.70 19.44
N THR A 230 -17.76 34.65 20.34
CA THR A 230 -17.95 34.22 21.73
C THR A 230 -18.97 35.10 22.45
N ARG A 231 -18.88 36.42 22.27
CA ARG A 231 -19.82 37.38 22.87
C ARG A 231 -21.25 37.21 22.31
N SER A 232 -21.38 36.97 21.01
CA SER A 232 -22.69 36.72 20.38
C SER A 232 -23.33 35.43 20.89
N GLN A 233 -22.56 34.35 21.05
CA GLN A 233 -23.05 33.11 21.66
C GLN A 233 -23.50 33.32 23.11
N ALA A 234 -22.71 34.03 23.91
CA ALA A 234 -23.06 34.34 25.30
C ALA A 234 -24.34 35.20 25.40
N LEU A 235 -24.47 36.22 24.55
CA LEU A 235 -25.68 37.06 24.49
C LEU A 235 -26.90 36.26 24.06
N THR A 236 -26.75 35.34 23.12
CA THR A 236 -27.84 34.46 22.67
C THR A 236 -28.30 33.56 23.82
N ALA A 237 -27.37 32.92 24.54
CA ALA A 237 -27.70 32.09 25.69
C ALA A 237 -28.39 32.89 26.81
N LEU A 238 -27.92 34.11 27.10
CA LEU A 238 -28.55 35.01 28.07
C LEU A 238 -29.96 35.43 27.64
N ALA A 239 -30.16 35.75 26.36
CA ALA A 239 -31.46 36.13 25.82
C ALA A 239 -32.47 34.97 25.90
N THR A 240 -32.03 33.75 25.56
CA THR A 240 -32.87 32.55 25.72
C THR A 240 -33.21 32.30 27.19
N GLY A 241 -32.22 32.34 28.08
CA GLY A 241 -32.45 32.15 29.52
C GLY A 241 -33.36 33.21 30.13
N LEU A 242 -33.28 34.46 29.66
CA LEU A 242 -34.19 35.52 30.07
C LEU A 242 -35.62 35.25 29.57
N GLY A 243 -35.78 34.79 28.32
CA GLY A 243 -37.09 34.40 27.77
C GLY A 243 -37.76 33.30 28.58
N ASP A 244 -37.02 32.24 28.92
CA ASP A 244 -37.52 31.14 29.75
C ASP A 244 -37.90 31.60 31.17
N ALA A 245 -37.10 32.49 31.76
CA ALA A 245 -37.37 33.05 33.08
C ALA A 245 -38.65 33.91 33.08
N VAL A 246 -38.86 34.73 32.04
CA VAL A 246 -40.07 35.55 31.88
C VAL A 246 -41.32 34.68 31.74
N GLN A 247 -41.28 33.64 30.89
CA GLN A 247 -42.42 32.70 30.75
C GLN A 247 -42.76 32.02 32.07
N ARG A 248 -41.73 31.62 32.84
CA ARG A 248 -41.94 31.01 34.16
C ARG A 248 -42.53 32.01 35.16
N LEU A 249 -42.11 33.27 35.12
CA LEU A 249 -42.64 34.33 35.98
C LEU A 249 -44.11 34.60 35.70
N GLU A 250 -44.54 34.63 34.43
CA GLU A 250 -45.96 34.83 34.07
C GLU A 250 -46.87 33.77 34.71
N LEU A 251 -46.48 32.49 34.63
CA LEU A 251 -47.23 31.40 35.25
C LEU A 251 -47.29 31.52 36.77
N LEU A 252 -46.18 31.91 37.40
CA LEU A 252 -46.11 32.12 38.85
C LEU A 252 -46.94 33.33 39.29
N GLU A 253 -46.95 34.41 38.50
CA GLU A 253 -47.76 35.59 38.77
C GLU A 253 -49.25 35.27 38.70
N GLN A 254 -49.70 34.52 37.68
CA GLN A 254 -51.09 34.07 37.59
C GLN A 254 -51.50 33.20 38.80
N ALA A 255 -50.65 32.26 39.19
CA ALA A 255 -50.88 31.44 40.37
C ALA A 255 -50.92 32.29 41.66
N HIS A 256 -50.00 33.24 41.80
CA HIS A 256 -49.96 34.16 42.93
C HIS A 256 -51.19 35.06 43.00
N LEU A 257 -51.61 35.66 41.88
CA LEU A 257 -52.82 36.49 41.82
C LEU A 257 -54.07 35.70 42.21
N THR A 258 -54.18 34.46 41.76
CA THR A 258 -55.28 33.56 42.12
C THR A 258 -55.27 33.24 43.63
N ALA A 259 -54.11 32.84 44.16
CA ALA A 259 -53.95 32.53 45.58
C ALA A 259 -54.20 33.76 46.46
N ARG A 260 -53.69 34.92 46.07
CA ARG A 260 -53.91 36.20 46.75
C ARG A 260 -55.38 36.58 46.75
N HIS A 261 -56.05 36.49 45.61
CA HIS A 261 -57.48 36.79 45.51
C HIS A 261 -58.31 35.87 46.42
N LEU A 262 -58.02 34.57 46.43
CA LEU A 262 -58.68 33.63 47.34
C LEU A 262 -58.41 33.97 48.81
N ALA A 263 -57.17 34.30 49.17
CA ALA A 263 -56.82 34.69 50.54
C ALA A 263 -57.51 35.99 50.97
N GLU A 264 -57.59 36.99 50.09
CA GLU A 264 -58.30 38.25 50.33
C GLU A 264 -59.81 38.04 50.48
N LEU A 265 -60.40 37.11 49.72
CA LEU A 265 -61.79 36.70 49.88
C LEU A 265 -62.04 36.02 51.23
N ILE A 266 -61.20 35.04 51.60
CA ILE A 266 -61.33 34.31 52.87
C ILE A 266 -61.18 35.24 54.08
N THR A 267 -60.25 36.20 53.99
CA THR A 267 -59.99 37.16 55.08
C THR A 267 -60.97 38.33 55.14
N GLY A 268 -61.85 38.49 54.14
CA GLY A 268 -62.82 39.59 54.07
C GLY A 268 -62.22 40.94 53.68
N ASN A 269 -60.98 40.95 53.20
CA ASN A 269 -60.24 42.16 52.80
C ASN A 269 -60.33 42.43 51.29
N SER A 270 -61.03 41.57 50.54
CA SER A 270 -61.19 41.75 49.10
C SER A 270 -61.93 43.07 48.79
N PRO A 271 -61.37 43.95 47.94
CA PRO A 271 -62.03 45.18 47.53
C PRO A 271 -63.29 44.93 46.70
N SER A 272 -63.44 43.73 46.14
CA SER A 272 -64.60 43.31 45.34
C SER A 272 -65.71 42.67 46.18
N ALA A 273 -65.48 42.42 47.47
CA ALA A 273 -66.49 41.84 48.33
C ALA A 273 -67.59 42.86 48.65
N ARG A 274 -68.86 42.50 48.44
CA ARG A 274 -70.02 43.31 48.87
C ARG A 274 -70.05 43.52 50.37
N VAL A 275 -69.57 42.53 51.13
CA VAL A 275 -69.54 42.56 52.59
C VAL A 275 -68.14 42.23 53.08
N ARG A 276 -67.58 43.10 53.94
CA ARG A 276 -66.24 42.93 54.51
C ARG A 276 -66.29 42.06 55.76
N MET A 277 -66.26 40.75 55.57
CA MET A 277 -66.22 39.79 56.66
C MET A 277 -65.41 38.54 56.28
N GLN A 278 -64.83 37.89 57.27
CA GLN A 278 -64.11 36.63 57.07
C GLN A 278 -65.08 35.52 56.65
N LEU A 279 -64.61 34.54 55.89
CA LEU A 279 -65.45 33.44 55.39
C LEU A 279 -66.21 32.72 56.52
N GLU A 280 -65.55 32.48 57.65
CA GLU A 280 -66.19 31.87 58.83
C GLU A 280 -67.35 32.72 59.37
N ALA A 281 -67.18 34.04 59.41
CA ALA A 281 -68.23 34.97 59.84
C ALA A 281 -69.35 35.06 58.81
N TYR A 282 -69.04 35.00 57.51
CA TYR A 282 -70.03 34.96 56.44
C TYR A 282 -70.93 33.73 56.49
N VAL A 283 -70.33 32.55 56.66
CA VAL A 283 -71.10 31.31 56.84
C VAL A 283 -71.94 31.39 58.11
N LEU A 284 -71.38 31.89 59.21
CA LEU A 284 -72.11 32.00 60.47
C LEU A 284 -73.25 33.03 60.43
N ALA A 285 -73.09 34.14 59.70
CA ALA A 285 -74.14 35.12 59.44
C ALA A 285 -75.31 34.49 58.69
N ALA A 286 -75.05 33.75 57.61
CA ALA A 286 -76.08 33.01 56.87
C ALA A 286 -76.82 32.01 57.76
N ARG A 287 -76.12 31.31 58.67
CA ARG A 287 -76.76 30.42 59.65
C ARG A 287 -77.58 31.18 60.69
N LEU A 288 -77.10 32.33 61.13
CA LEU A 288 -77.86 33.18 62.04
C LEU A 288 -79.14 33.70 61.39
N GLU A 289 -79.14 34.02 60.09
CA GLU A 289 -80.35 34.40 59.33
C GLU A 289 -81.40 33.27 59.30
N GLU A 290 -80.96 32.02 59.10
CA GLU A 290 -81.84 30.84 59.18
C GLU A 290 -82.44 30.71 60.59
N VAL A 291 -81.62 30.87 61.63
CA VAL A 291 -82.05 30.83 63.04
C VAL A 291 -83.02 31.95 63.37
N VAL A 292 -82.76 33.18 62.91
CA VAL A 292 -83.64 34.35 63.09
C VAL A 292 -84.98 34.13 62.40
N THR A 293 -84.97 33.55 61.20
CA THR A 293 -86.19 33.22 60.46
C THR A 293 -87.05 32.23 61.25
N ALA A 294 -86.45 31.16 61.78
CA ALA A 294 -87.14 30.18 62.64
C ALA A 294 -87.61 30.80 63.97
N ALA A 295 -86.82 31.69 64.57
CA ALA A 295 -87.15 32.39 65.80
C ALA A 295 -88.36 33.32 65.61
N ASN A 296 -88.41 34.05 64.49
CA ASN A 296 -89.47 35.01 64.18
C ASN A 296 -90.85 34.37 64.10
N THR A 297 -90.97 33.11 63.70
CA THR A 297 -92.26 32.39 63.75
C THR A 297 -92.88 32.42 65.14
N ARG A 298 -92.06 32.21 66.18
CA ARG A 298 -92.54 32.18 67.57
C ARG A 298 -92.59 33.57 68.20
N LEU A 299 -91.62 34.43 67.88
CA LEU A 299 -91.64 35.82 68.34
C LEU A 299 -92.88 36.56 67.84
N HIS A 300 -93.29 36.31 66.60
CA HIS A 300 -94.50 36.90 66.02
C HIS A 300 -95.75 36.49 66.81
N LEU A 301 -95.86 35.21 67.21
CA LEU A 301 -96.98 34.73 68.03
C LEU A 301 -96.97 35.35 69.43
N MET A 302 -95.82 35.32 70.12
CA MET A 302 -95.70 35.84 71.49
C MET A 302 -95.87 37.35 71.60
N SER A 303 -95.44 38.10 70.58
CA SER A 303 -95.54 39.55 70.53
C SER A 303 -96.78 40.06 69.80
N GLU A 304 -97.69 39.18 69.36
CA GLU A 304 -98.87 39.52 68.54
C GLU A 304 -98.51 40.33 67.28
N GLY A 305 -97.39 39.98 66.67
CA GLY A 305 -96.85 40.64 65.48
C GLY A 305 -96.19 42.00 65.74
N ARG A 306 -95.93 42.35 67.00
CA ARG A 306 -95.25 43.59 67.34
C ARG A 306 -93.77 43.58 66.99
N TYR A 307 -93.06 42.49 67.27
CA TYR A 307 -91.61 42.44 67.10
C TYR A 307 -91.18 41.47 66.01
N THR A 308 -90.16 41.86 65.24
CA THR A 308 -89.48 41.00 64.27
C THR A 308 -87.98 41.19 64.41
N LEU A 309 -87.26 40.09 64.64
CA LEU A 309 -85.80 40.07 64.64
C LEU A 309 -85.29 40.14 63.20
N SER A 310 -84.26 40.92 62.98
CA SER A 310 -83.51 40.95 61.73
C SER A 310 -82.03 40.86 62.05
N HIS A 311 -81.29 40.19 61.17
CA HIS A 311 -79.84 40.28 61.18
C HIS A 311 -79.40 41.71 60.85
N SER A 312 -78.36 42.18 61.53
CA SER A 312 -77.73 43.48 61.27
C SER A 312 -76.30 43.29 60.79
N ASP A 313 -76.02 43.87 59.63
CA ASP A 313 -74.70 43.95 59.01
C ASP A 313 -73.79 45.02 59.63
N ASP A 314 -74.29 45.77 60.63
CA ASP A 314 -73.52 46.81 61.30
C ASP A 314 -72.23 46.23 61.86
N GLN A 315 -71.10 46.84 61.48
CA GLN A 315 -69.81 46.48 62.03
C GLN A 315 -69.82 46.71 63.54
N ALA A 316 -69.75 45.62 64.31
CA ALA A 316 -69.53 45.71 65.75
C ALA A 316 -68.25 46.54 65.99
N ALA A 317 -68.40 47.65 66.72
CA ALA A 317 -67.28 48.50 67.07
C ALA A 317 -66.22 47.67 67.82
N ARG A 318 -64.97 47.69 67.34
CA ARG A 318 -63.77 47.04 67.92
C ARG A 318 -63.51 45.57 67.53
N GLY A 319 -63.72 45.18 66.27
CA GLY A 319 -63.07 44.00 65.70
C GLY A 319 -63.53 42.65 66.25
N ALA A 320 -64.58 42.61 67.06
CA ALA A 320 -65.24 41.39 67.47
C ALA A 320 -66.25 40.97 66.39
N ARG A 321 -65.92 39.94 65.60
CA ARG A 321 -66.83 39.15 64.74
C ARG A 321 -67.96 39.98 64.10
N SER A 322 -67.59 40.85 63.16
CA SER A 322 -68.53 41.61 62.32
C SER A 322 -69.51 40.67 61.61
N GLY A 323 -70.81 40.99 61.62
CA GLY A 323 -71.85 40.23 60.91
C GLY A 323 -72.64 39.23 61.75
N LEU A 324 -72.71 39.38 63.09
CA LEU A 324 -73.62 38.59 63.95
C LEU A 324 -74.54 39.48 64.80
N GLY A 325 -74.73 40.73 64.37
CA GLY A 325 -75.62 41.66 65.05
C GLY A 325 -77.08 41.24 64.87
N LEU A 326 -77.89 41.46 65.89
CA LEU A 326 -79.34 41.32 65.81
C LEU A 326 -79.97 42.67 66.13
N GLU A 327 -80.97 43.02 65.34
CA GLU A 327 -81.85 44.16 65.57
C GLU A 327 -83.29 43.67 65.67
N ILE A 328 -84.13 44.49 66.30
CA ILE A 328 -85.54 44.21 66.43
C ILE A 328 -86.33 45.37 65.86
N THR A 329 -87.24 45.07 64.94
CA THR A 329 -88.14 46.05 64.35
C THR A 329 -89.46 46.01 65.12
N ASP A 330 -89.85 47.15 65.70
CA ASP A 330 -91.16 47.31 66.37
C ASP A 330 -92.19 47.81 65.34
N SER A 331 -93.18 46.99 65.03
CA SER A 331 -94.19 47.27 64.00
C SER A 331 -95.12 48.43 64.36
N TRP A 332 -95.26 48.78 65.65
CA TRP A 332 -96.04 49.94 66.06
C TRP A 332 -95.33 51.27 65.78
N THR A 333 -93.99 51.28 65.85
CA THR A 333 -93.20 52.48 65.59
C THR A 333 -92.57 52.49 64.19
N GLY A 334 -92.50 51.33 63.53
CA GLY A 334 -91.87 51.13 62.24
C GLY A 334 -90.35 51.33 62.24
N ARG A 335 -89.70 51.38 63.42
CA ARG A 335 -88.27 51.69 63.54
C ARG A 335 -87.49 50.48 64.08
N PRO A 336 -86.29 50.19 63.52
CA PRO A 336 -85.39 49.21 64.09
C PRO A 336 -84.77 49.73 65.40
N ARG A 337 -84.57 48.83 66.35
CA ARG A 337 -83.95 49.08 67.65
C ARG A 337 -82.85 48.06 67.90
N LYS A 338 -81.78 48.49 68.57
CA LYS A 338 -80.77 47.56 69.09
C LYS A 338 -81.36 46.75 70.23
N THR A 339 -80.98 45.48 70.30
CA THR A 339 -81.43 44.54 71.34
C THR A 339 -81.11 45.01 72.76
N ASP A 340 -80.04 45.79 72.95
CA ASP A 340 -79.66 46.40 74.25
C ASP A 340 -80.70 47.39 74.81
N THR A 341 -81.65 47.84 73.99
CA THR A 341 -82.69 48.81 74.40
C THR A 341 -84.00 48.17 74.81
N LEU A 342 -84.08 46.83 74.78
CA LEU A 342 -85.29 46.08 75.09
C LEU A 342 -85.59 46.09 76.60
N SER A 343 -86.87 46.13 76.95
CA SER A 343 -87.31 45.92 78.34
C SER A 343 -87.03 44.48 78.80
N GLY A 344 -87.15 44.21 80.10
CA GLY A 344 -86.93 42.86 80.66
C GLY A 344 -87.82 41.80 80.01
N GLY A 345 -89.10 42.11 79.75
CA GLY A 345 -90.02 41.18 79.08
C GLY A 345 -89.80 41.07 77.57
N GLU A 346 -89.44 42.17 76.90
CA GLU A 346 -89.09 42.17 75.47
C GLU A 346 -87.84 41.31 75.21
N SER A 347 -86.83 41.44 76.08
CA SER A 347 -85.59 40.66 76.01
C SER A 347 -85.83 39.17 76.23
N PHE A 348 -86.76 38.83 77.11
CA PHE A 348 -87.14 37.44 77.38
C PHE A 348 -87.80 36.78 76.16
N PHE A 349 -88.75 37.46 75.52
CA PHE A 349 -89.38 36.96 74.28
C PHE A 349 -88.38 36.75 73.15
N ALA A 350 -87.49 37.73 72.94
CA ALA A 350 -86.48 37.64 71.90
C ALA A 350 -85.51 36.46 72.16
N SER A 351 -85.06 36.29 73.40
CA SER A 351 -84.12 35.23 73.79
C SER A 351 -84.74 33.83 73.71
N LEU A 352 -85.98 33.68 74.21
CA LEU A 352 -86.71 32.41 74.13
C LEU A 352 -86.99 32.00 72.68
N SER A 353 -87.43 32.97 71.86
CA SER A 353 -87.67 32.74 70.43
C SER A 353 -86.40 32.29 69.72
N LEU A 354 -85.26 32.93 70.01
CA LEU A 354 -83.97 32.63 69.41
C LEU A 354 -83.45 31.24 69.83
N ALA A 355 -83.55 30.89 71.11
CA ALA A 355 -83.16 29.58 71.62
C ALA A 355 -83.96 28.45 70.95
N LEU A 356 -85.26 28.66 70.77
CA LEU A 356 -86.14 27.71 70.10
C LEU A 356 -85.88 27.65 68.59
N GLY A 357 -85.63 28.79 67.95
CA GLY A 357 -85.25 28.86 66.53
C GLY A 357 -83.92 28.14 66.25
N LEU A 358 -82.94 28.31 67.15
CA LEU A 358 -81.65 27.61 67.06
C LEU A 358 -81.82 26.09 67.17
N ALA A 359 -82.65 25.64 68.12
CA ALA A 359 -82.93 24.21 68.29
C ALA A 359 -83.56 23.60 67.03
N ASP A 360 -84.43 24.34 66.32
CA ASP A 360 -85.05 23.86 65.09
C ASP A 360 -84.05 23.75 63.93
N VAL A 361 -83.21 24.77 63.73
CA VAL A 361 -82.19 24.76 62.66
C VAL A 361 -81.20 23.63 62.89
N VAL A 362 -80.72 23.45 64.13
CA VAL A 362 -79.80 22.35 64.50
C VAL A 362 -80.46 20.98 64.28
N THR A 363 -81.74 20.82 64.64
CA THR A 363 -82.49 19.57 64.43
C THR A 363 -82.62 19.25 62.94
N HIS A 364 -82.87 20.26 62.09
CA HIS A 364 -83.00 20.09 60.65
C HIS A 364 -81.67 19.68 59.99
N GLU A 365 -80.56 20.29 60.38
CA GLU A 365 -79.23 19.97 59.85
C GLU A 365 -78.71 18.60 60.28
N ALA A 366 -79.03 18.17 61.51
CA ALA A 366 -78.63 16.86 62.04
C ALA A 366 -79.39 15.67 61.43
N GLY A 367 -80.08 15.86 60.29
CA GLY A 367 -80.87 14.83 59.63
C GLY A 367 -82.22 14.55 60.30
N GLY A 368 -82.75 15.50 61.07
CA GLY A 368 -84.05 15.39 61.71
C GLY A 368 -84.07 14.67 63.05
N ASN A 369 -82.92 14.46 63.70
CA ASN A 369 -82.87 13.89 65.03
C ASN A 369 -83.21 15.00 66.06
N PRO A 370 -84.39 14.96 66.71
CA PRO A 370 -84.84 16.05 67.57
C PRO A 370 -83.95 16.23 68.80
N LEU A 371 -83.73 17.48 69.20
CA LEU A 371 -83.29 17.79 70.56
C LEU A 371 -84.46 17.52 71.51
N ASP A 372 -84.44 16.37 72.20
CA ASP A 372 -85.55 15.84 72.99
C ASP A 372 -85.92 16.67 74.23
N THR A 373 -85.02 17.54 74.71
CA THR A 373 -85.20 18.26 75.99
C THR A 373 -84.67 19.69 75.95
N LEU A 374 -85.49 20.64 76.41
CA LEU A 374 -85.15 22.05 76.61
C LEU A 374 -85.36 22.44 78.07
N PHE A 375 -84.37 23.07 78.70
CA PHE A 375 -84.52 23.69 80.02
C PHE A 375 -84.53 25.21 79.91
N ILE A 376 -85.50 25.84 80.56
CA ILE A 376 -85.64 27.30 80.66
C ILE A 376 -85.50 27.65 82.14
N ASP A 377 -84.47 28.43 82.47
CA ASP A 377 -84.14 28.78 83.85
C ASP A 377 -84.37 30.28 84.14
N GLU A 378 -85.38 30.55 84.97
CA GLU A 378 -85.80 31.88 85.44
C GLU A 378 -86.02 32.92 84.30
N GLY A 379 -86.51 34.13 84.65
CA GLY A 379 -86.83 35.18 83.67
C GLY A 379 -88.33 35.38 83.38
N PHE A 380 -89.19 34.51 83.92
CA PHE A 380 -90.64 34.72 83.92
C PHE A 380 -91.09 35.82 84.89
N GLY A 381 -90.30 36.12 85.93
CA GLY A 381 -90.65 37.10 86.97
C GLY A 381 -90.56 38.57 86.55
N THR A 382 -89.98 38.84 85.37
CA THR A 382 -89.94 40.18 84.75
C THR A 382 -91.07 40.42 83.75
N LEU A 383 -91.97 39.44 83.59
CA LEU A 383 -93.12 39.52 82.69
C LEU A 383 -94.35 39.99 83.46
N ASP A 384 -95.22 40.77 82.80
CA ASP A 384 -96.58 40.98 83.28
C ASP A 384 -97.45 39.71 83.07
N GLU A 385 -98.61 39.69 83.72
CA GLU A 385 -99.51 38.52 83.75
C GLU A 385 -100.03 38.10 82.35
N ASP A 386 -100.28 39.08 81.47
CA ASP A 386 -100.74 38.86 80.09
C ASP A 386 -99.62 38.27 79.23
N THR A 387 -98.42 38.81 79.36
CA THR A 387 -97.19 38.39 78.69
C THR A 387 -96.80 36.96 79.11
N LEU A 388 -96.92 36.64 80.39
CA LEU A 388 -96.65 35.29 80.92
C LEU A 388 -97.62 34.24 80.35
N HIS A 389 -98.90 34.57 80.20
CA HIS A 389 -99.88 33.67 79.57
C HIS A 389 -99.49 33.31 78.14
N LYS A 390 -99.04 34.29 77.34
CA LYS A 390 -98.61 34.09 75.94
C LYS A 390 -97.40 33.18 75.83
N VAL A 391 -96.41 33.34 76.73
CA VAL A 391 -95.26 32.42 76.77
C VAL A 391 -95.74 31.00 77.06
N LEU A 392 -96.64 30.82 78.03
CA LEU A 392 -97.14 29.50 78.42
C LEU A 392 -97.88 28.81 77.28
N ASP A 393 -98.67 29.54 76.49
CA ASP A 393 -99.33 29.00 75.29
C ASP A 393 -98.32 28.45 74.28
N VAL A 394 -97.20 29.16 74.06
CA VAL A 394 -96.14 28.69 73.16
C VAL A 394 -95.42 27.47 73.72
N LEU A 395 -95.14 27.42 75.03
CA LEU A 395 -94.52 26.25 75.66
C LEU A 395 -95.44 25.02 75.61
N ASP A 396 -96.75 25.20 75.81
CA ASP A 396 -97.74 24.14 75.66
C ASP A 396 -97.80 23.62 74.21
N SER A 397 -97.69 24.51 73.22
CA SER A 397 -97.62 24.11 71.80
C SER A 397 -96.37 23.27 71.50
N LEU A 398 -95.23 23.57 72.12
CA LEU A 398 -94.00 22.79 71.95
C LEU A 398 -94.10 21.40 72.57
N ARG A 399 -94.75 21.29 73.74
CA ARG A 399 -95.03 19.99 74.38
C ARG A 399 -95.88 19.09 73.49
N ALA A 400 -96.78 19.66 72.68
CA ALA A 400 -97.61 18.89 71.74
C ALA A 400 -96.80 18.27 70.57
N HIS A 401 -95.58 18.74 70.34
CA HIS A 401 -94.68 18.25 69.28
C HIS A 401 -93.59 17.31 69.82
N ASP A 402 -93.91 16.53 70.86
CA ASP A 402 -93.05 15.52 71.49
C ASP A 402 -91.71 16.04 72.06
N ARG A 403 -91.68 17.33 72.44
CA ARG A 403 -90.51 17.94 73.11
C ARG A 403 -90.69 17.99 74.61
N THR A 404 -89.68 17.59 75.37
CA THR A 404 -89.66 17.74 76.83
C THR A 404 -89.19 19.14 77.20
N VAL A 405 -90.06 19.96 77.80
CA VAL A 405 -89.70 21.31 78.25
C VAL A 405 -89.68 21.37 79.78
N GLY A 406 -88.51 21.59 80.36
CA GLY A 406 -88.32 21.84 81.79
C GLY A 406 -88.28 23.35 82.08
N VAL A 407 -89.07 23.81 83.04
CA VAL A 407 -89.13 25.22 83.44
C VAL A 407 -88.74 25.36 84.91
N ILE A 408 -87.77 26.23 85.21
CA ILE A 408 -87.38 26.60 86.57
C ILE A 408 -87.87 28.03 86.81
N SER A 409 -88.76 28.21 87.79
CA SER A 409 -89.26 29.53 88.12
C SER A 409 -89.79 29.65 89.55
N HIS A 410 -89.66 30.84 90.12
CA HIS A 410 -90.29 31.24 91.37
C HIS A 410 -91.70 31.85 91.22
N VAL A 411 -92.17 32.08 89.98
CA VAL A 411 -93.43 32.79 89.70
C VAL A 411 -94.66 31.95 90.07
N PRO A 412 -95.57 32.48 90.92
CA PRO A 412 -96.75 31.74 91.36
C PRO A 412 -97.71 31.33 90.23
N GLU A 413 -97.91 32.15 89.18
CA GLU A 413 -98.85 31.81 88.09
C GLU A 413 -98.45 30.52 87.34
N LEU A 414 -97.15 30.24 87.17
CA LEU A 414 -96.66 29.02 86.53
C LEU A 414 -97.06 27.75 87.30
N ARG A 415 -97.22 27.86 88.63
CA ARG A 415 -97.65 26.75 89.48
C ARG A 415 -99.05 26.27 89.14
N ARG A 416 -99.92 27.14 88.62
CA ARG A 416 -101.32 26.78 88.29
C ARG A 416 -101.44 26.03 86.97
N ARG A 417 -100.50 26.25 86.05
CA ARG A 417 -100.60 25.77 84.66
C ARG A 417 -99.75 24.52 84.37
N ILE A 418 -98.63 24.36 85.08
CA ILE A 418 -97.75 23.19 84.93
C ILE A 418 -98.15 22.10 85.94
N THR A 419 -98.67 20.97 85.43
CA THR A 419 -99.25 19.89 86.24
C THR A 419 -98.21 19.07 87.02
N HIS A 420 -97.02 18.88 86.47
CA HIS A 420 -95.91 18.13 87.07
C HIS A 420 -94.82 19.07 87.55
N ARG A 421 -94.58 19.11 88.87
CA ARG A 421 -93.72 20.13 89.49
C ARG A 421 -92.69 19.47 90.42
N LEU A 422 -91.43 19.88 90.34
CA LEU A 422 -90.41 19.56 91.35
C LEU A 422 -90.28 20.77 92.28
N HIS A 423 -90.88 20.70 93.47
CA HIS A 423 -90.86 21.79 94.43
C HIS A 423 -89.61 21.71 95.31
N VAL A 424 -88.75 22.71 95.22
CA VAL A 424 -87.49 22.80 95.99
C VAL A 424 -87.72 23.64 97.24
N ARG A 425 -87.51 23.05 98.42
CA ARG A 425 -87.57 23.72 99.72
C ARG A 425 -86.16 23.89 100.30
N LYS A 426 -85.77 25.15 100.54
CA LYS A 426 -84.51 25.50 101.20
C LYS A 426 -84.63 25.31 102.71
N ASP A 427 -83.65 24.64 103.31
CA ASP A 427 -83.53 24.40 104.75
C ASP A 427 -82.10 24.79 105.21
N PRO A 428 -81.89 25.22 106.47
CA PRO A 428 -80.55 25.51 106.99
C PRO A 428 -79.52 24.37 106.84
N ALA A 429 -79.97 23.11 106.75
CA ALA A 429 -79.11 21.95 106.52
C ALA A 429 -78.90 21.59 105.03
N GLY A 430 -79.55 22.30 104.08
CA GLY A 430 -79.48 22.04 102.64
C GLY A 430 -80.82 22.24 101.91
N SER A 431 -80.87 21.92 100.62
CA SER A 431 -82.11 21.98 99.83
C SER A 431 -82.71 20.58 99.65
N THR A 432 -84.01 20.45 99.84
CA THR A 432 -84.77 19.21 99.57
C THR A 432 -85.75 19.45 98.43
N PHE A 433 -86.09 18.44 97.64
CA PHE A 433 -87.10 18.54 96.58
C PHE A 433 -88.20 17.50 96.75
N ALA A 434 -89.43 17.85 96.36
CA ALA A 434 -90.57 16.95 96.33
C ALA A 434 -91.28 17.04 94.98
N HIS A 435 -91.68 15.90 94.41
CA HIS A 435 -92.50 15.87 93.20
C HIS A 435 -93.97 16.09 93.59
N LEU A 436 -94.59 17.12 93.00
CA LEU A 436 -95.98 17.48 93.17
C LEU A 436 -96.72 17.33 91.85
N THR A 437 -97.85 16.62 91.86
CA THR A 437 -98.79 16.51 90.75
C THR A 437 -100.09 17.24 91.11
N ALA A 438 -100.77 17.85 90.14
CA ALA A 438 -102.00 18.65 90.37
C ALA A 438 -103.16 17.94 91.11
N ALA A 439 -103.06 16.65 91.40
CA ALA A 439 -104.00 15.90 92.23
C ALA A 439 -103.76 16.02 93.75
N ALA A 440 -102.80 16.85 94.19
CA ALA A 440 -102.46 17.05 95.60
C ALA A 440 -102.29 18.54 95.94
N GLU A 441 -103.39 19.28 95.96
CA GLU A 441 -103.55 20.55 96.71
C GLU A 441 -104.90 20.53 97.43
#